data_AF-A0AAJ1WY08-F1
#
_entry.id   AF-A0AAJ1WY08-F1
#
_cell.length_a   1.000
_cell.length_b   1.000
_cell.length_c   1.000
_cell.angle_alpha   90.00
_cell.angle_beta   90.00
_cell.angle_gamma   90.00
#
_symmetry.space_group_name_H-M   'P 1'
#
loop_
_entity.id
_entity.type
_entity.pdbx_description
1 polymer ?
#
loop_
_entity_poly.entity_id
_entity_poly.type
_entity_poly.pdbx_seq_one_letter_code
_entity_poly.pdbx_strand_id
1 'polypeptide(L)'
;MATLFTDPLGRQLLSLLTADHGLPGDPERRVLRDGLQQLQLHAQAQDAPRSVRMAIRAALSALRAEFPPPCQPSCQPSCQPPCPPPPPSNAPFGTLHRAVTTRK
;
A
#
# COMPACT_ATOMS: atom_id res chain seq x y z
N MET A 1 -21.69 -2.75 11.22
CA MET A 1 -20.50 -3.56 11.62
C MET A 1 -20.75 -5.08 11.60
N ALA A 2 -21.94 -5.58 11.25
CA ALA A 2 -22.25 -7.03 11.28
C ALA A 2 -21.80 -7.83 10.03
N THR A 3 -21.39 -7.17 8.94
CA THR A 3 -21.13 -7.81 7.65
C THR A 3 -19.99 -8.83 7.68
N LEU A 4 -19.00 -8.67 8.55
CA LEU A 4 -17.89 -9.64 8.68
C LEU A 4 -18.33 -10.99 9.25
N PHE A 5 -19.36 -11.01 10.10
CA PHE A 5 -19.85 -12.25 10.72
C PHE A 5 -20.94 -12.94 9.89
N THR A 6 -21.57 -12.23 8.95
CA THR A 6 -22.56 -12.78 8.03
C THR A 6 -21.96 -13.21 6.70
N ASP A 7 -20.85 -12.58 6.29
CA ASP A 7 -20.18 -12.87 5.02
C ASP A 7 -19.19 -14.04 5.16
N PRO A 8 -19.20 -15.02 4.24
CA PRO A 8 -18.29 -16.18 4.32
C PRO A 8 -16.81 -15.78 4.24
N LEU A 9 -16.45 -14.76 3.44
CA LEU A 9 -15.08 -14.24 3.38
C LEU A 9 -14.71 -13.50 4.66
N GLY A 10 -15.66 -12.79 5.25
CA GLY A 10 -15.49 -12.16 6.56
C GLY A 10 -15.20 -13.18 7.66
N ARG A 11 -15.89 -14.32 7.66
CA ARG A 11 -15.61 -15.44 8.59
C ARG A 11 -14.25 -16.06 8.35
N GLN A 12 -13.86 -16.29 7.09
CA GLN A 12 -12.52 -16.78 6.77
C GLN A 12 -11.41 -15.83 7.21
N LEU A 13 -11.62 -14.51 7.06
CA LEU A 13 -10.68 -13.51 7.57
C LEU A 13 -10.50 -13.66 9.08
N LEU A 14 -11.60 -13.76 9.82
CA LEU A 14 -11.57 -13.92 11.27
C LEU A 14 -10.87 -15.22 11.66
N SER A 15 -11.19 -16.35 11.01
CA SER A 15 -10.52 -17.62 11.25
C SER A 15 -8.99 -17.52 11.07
N LEU A 16 -8.53 -16.86 10.00
CA LEU A 16 -7.10 -16.65 9.76
C LEU A 16 -6.47 -15.75 10.83
N LEU A 17 -7.15 -14.71 11.28
CA LEU A 17 -6.60 -13.81 12.30
C LEU A 17 -6.59 -14.41 13.71
N THR A 18 -7.51 -15.34 14.00
CA THR A 18 -7.59 -16.05 15.28
C THR A 18 -6.73 -17.31 15.33
N ALA A 19 -6.30 -17.80 14.18
CA ALA A 19 -5.40 -18.93 14.12
C ALA A 19 -4.03 -18.52 14.67
N ASP A 20 -3.43 -19.44 15.44
CA ASP A 20 -2.10 -19.22 15.98
C ASP A 20 -1.10 -19.37 14.84
N HIS A 21 -0.47 -18.24 14.47
CA HIS A 21 0.47 -18.15 13.35
C HIS A 21 1.87 -17.76 13.82
N GLY A 22 2.15 -17.95 15.11
CA GLY A 22 3.43 -17.63 15.73
C GLY A 22 3.64 -16.14 15.95
N LEU A 23 4.84 -15.81 16.42
CA LEU A 23 5.28 -14.47 16.74
C LEU A 23 5.76 -13.72 15.48
N PRO A 24 5.88 -12.37 15.55
CA PRO A 24 6.52 -11.59 14.49
C PRO A 24 7.90 -12.15 14.10
N GLY A 25 8.05 -12.52 12.83
CA GLY A 25 9.29 -13.11 12.30
C GLY A 25 9.26 -14.62 12.07
N ASP A 26 8.25 -15.33 12.58
CA ASP A 26 8.12 -16.77 12.35
C ASP A 26 7.74 -17.11 10.90
N PRO A 27 8.17 -18.28 10.38
CA PRO A 27 7.79 -18.74 9.05
C PRO A 27 6.28 -18.93 8.91
N GLU A 28 5.59 -19.28 10.00
CA GLU A 28 4.12 -19.44 10.02
C GLU A 28 3.37 -18.14 9.73
N ARG A 29 3.96 -16.98 10.05
CA ARG A 29 3.40 -15.67 9.69
C ARG A 29 3.37 -15.46 8.17
N ARG A 30 4.25 -16.12 7.39
CA ARG A 30 4.18 -16.08 5.92
C ARG A 30 2.93 -16.78 5.42
N VAL A 31 2.55 -17.90 6.05
CA VAL A 31 1.32 -18.63 5.73
C VAL A 31 0.11 -17.74 5.98
N LEU A 32 0.08 -17.02 7.10
CA LEU A 32 -0.96 -16.02 7.38
C LEU A 32 -1.01 -14.93 6.30
N ARG A 33 0.14 -14.34 5.94
CA ARG A 33 0.22 -13.32 4.91
C ARG A 33 -0.29 -13.81 3.55
N ASP A 34 0.16 -14.99 3.13
CA ASP A 34 -0.20 -15.58 1.84
C ASP A 34 -1.70 -15.94 1.82
N GLY A 35 -2.24 -16.46 2.92
CA GLY A 35 -3.68 -16.69 3.09
C GLY A 35 -4.52 -15.41 3.02
N LEU A 36 -4.05 -14.31 3.62
CA LEU A 36 -4.72 -13.01 3.51
C LEU A 36 -4.64 -12.42 2.10
N GLN A 37 -3.54 -12.65 1.36
CA GLN A 37 -3.43 -12.24 -0.05
C GLN A 37 -4.40 -13.02 -0.93
N GLN A 38 -4.48 -14.35 -0.78
CA GLN A 38 -5.49 -15.15 -1.49
C GLN A 38 -6.91 -14.69 -1.16
N LEU A 39 -7.19 -14.40 0.11
CA LEU A 39 -8.49 -13.91 0.53
C LEU A 39 -8.82 -12.55 -0.11
N GLN A 40 -7.83 -11.66 -0.28
CA GLN A 40 -7.99 -10.40 -0.99
C GLN A 40 -8.34 -10.59 -2.47
N LEU A 41 -7.73 -11.57 -3.13
CA LEU A 41 -8.03 -11.90 -4.53
C LEU A 41 -9.44 -12.46 -4.67
N HIS A 42 -9.84 -13.36 -3.78
CA HIS A 42 -11.20 -13.91 -3.75
C HIS A 42 -12.24 -12.82 -3.47
N ALA A 43 -11.97 -11.93 -2.51
CA ALA A 43 -12.85 -10.82 -2.19
C ALA A 43 -13.00 -9.81 -3.34
N GLN A 44 -11.98 -9.66 -4.19
CA GLN A 44 -12.10 -8.86 -5.41
C GLN A 44 -12.89 -9.58 -6.50
N ALA A 45 -12.64 -10.88 -6.69
CA ALA A 45 -13.34 -11.68 -7.70
C ALA A 45 -14.85 -11.82 -7.41
N GLN A 46 -15.23 -11.86 -6.13
CA GLN A 46 -16.63 -11.99 -5.69
C GLN A 46 -17.30 -10.65 -5.37
N ASP A 47 -16.65 -9.51 -5.69
CA ASP A 47 -17.06 -8.15 -5.31
C ASP A 47 -17.58 -8.04 -3.87
N ALA A 48 -16.76 -8.53 -2.93
CA ALA A 48 -17.11 -8.59 -1.53
C ALA A 48 -17.46 -7.19 -0.96
N PRO A 49 -18.24 -7.14 0.14
CA PRO A 49 -18.62 -5.88 0.77
C PRO A 49 -17.40 -5.03 1.10
N ARG A 50 -17.54 -3.70 0.95
CA ARG A 50 -16.44 -2.75 1.24
C ARG A 50 -15.82 -2.95 2.62
N SER A 51 -16.63 -3.31 3.61
CA SER A 51 -16.17 -3.63 4.98
C SER A 51 -15.20 -4.80 5.02
N VAL A 52 -15.48 -5.87 4.27
CA VAL A 52 -14.63 -7.08 4.18
C VAL A 52 -13.31 -6.71 3.50
N ARG A 53 -13.38 -6.00 2.36
CA ARG A 53 -12.20 -5.53 1.63
C ARG A 53 -11.29 -4.62 2.49
N MET A 54 -11.88 -3.72 3.28
CA MET A 54 -11.13 -2.85 4.18
C MET A 54 -10.47 -3.63 5.33
N ALA A 55 -11.17 -4.60 5.91
CA ALA A 55 -10.62 -5.43 6.98
C ALA A 55 -9.43 -6.29 6.49
N ILE A 56 -9.54 -6.90 5.31
CA ILE A 56 -8.43 -7.65 4.68
C ILE A 56 -7.22 -6.73 4.46
N ARG A 57 -7.45 -5.51 3.93
CA ARG A 57 -6.39 -4.53 3.71
C ARG A 57 -5.72 -4.09 5.02
N ALA A 58 -6.49 -3.91 6.08
CA ALA A 58 -5.97 -3.57 7.41
C ALA A 58 -5.07 -4.68 7.97
N ALA A 59 -5.53 -5.95 7.88
CA ALA A 59 -4.75 -7.11 8.29
C ALA A 59 -3.41 -7.22 7.52
N LEU A 60 -3.45 -7.08 6.19
CA LEU A 60 -2.24 -7.07 5.36
C LEU A 60 -1.29 -5.90 5.70
N SER A 61 -1.84 -4.74 6.08
CA SER A 61 -1.05 -3.57 6.47
C SER A 61 -0.37 -3.77 7.83
N ALA A 62 -1.00 -4.49 8.77
CA ALA A 62 -0.37 -4.84 10.04
C ALA A 62 0.85 -5.76 9.83
N LEU A 63 0.76 -6.70 8.88
CA LEU A 63 1.85 -7.62 8.53
C LEU A 63 2.98 -6.98 7.70
N ARG A 64 2.73 -5.82 7.07
CA ARG A 64 3.75 -5.11 6.28
C ARG A 64 4.93 -4.63 7.11
N ALA A 65 4.75 -4.37 8.41
CA ALA A 65 5.85 -3.99 9.29
C ALA A 65 6.87 -5.13 9.48
N GLU A 66 6.42 -6.37 9.33
CA GLU A 66 7.23 -7.57 9.58
C GLU A 66 7.78 -8.17 8.29
N PHE A 67 6.99 -8.09 7.23
CA PHE A 67 7.39 -8.43 5.89
C PHE A 67 7.37 -7.16 5.05
N PRO A 68 8.39 -6.27 5.21
CA PRO A 68 8.50 -5.12 4.35
C PRO A 68 8.47 -5.63 2.91
N PRO A 69 7.63 -5.04 2.03
CA PRO A 69 7.71 -5.37 0.63
C PRO A 69 9.16 -5.14 0.18
N PRO A 70 9.70 -5.98 -0.73
CA PRO A 70 10.98 -5.64 -1.36
C PRO A 70 10.82 -4.21 -1.89
N CYS A 71 11.67 -3.30 -1.41
CA CYS A 71 11.60 -1.88 -1.74
C CYS A 71 11.54 -1.76 -3.26
N GLN A 72 10.34 -1.58 -3.79
CA GLN A 72 10.16 -1.17 -5.16
C GLN A 72 10.72 0.26 -5.20
N PRO A 73 11.69 0.57 -6.08
CA PRO A 73 12.28 1.90 -6.17
C PRO A 73 11.29 2.99 -6.62
N SER A 74 10.01 2.65 -6.79
CA SER A 74 8.93 3.58 -7.11
C SER A 74 7.98 3.71 -5.93
N CYS A 75 8.00 4.90 -5.32
CA CYS A 75 6.93 5.49 -4.51
C CYS A 75 6.89 5.15 -3.00
N GLN A 76 7.89 5.60 -2.23
CA GLN A 76 7.68 6.41 -1.01
C GLN A 76 8.98 7.11 -0.54
N PRO A 77 8.92 8.31 0.08
CA PRO A 77 10.08 9.20 0.26
C PRO A 77 11.01 8.83 1.43
N SER A 78 10.74 7.76 2.17
CA SER A 78 11.43 7.48 3.44
C SER A 78 12.46 6.34 3.36
N CYS A 79 12.72 5.79 2.18
CA CYS A 79 13.74 4.78 1.96
C CYS A 79 14.81 5.28 0.99
N GLN A 80 15.63 6.26 1.38
CA GLN A 80 16.87 6.56 0.64
C GLN A 80 17.93 7.17 1.57
N PRO A 81 19.20 6.68 1.57
CA PRO A 81 20.34 7.56 1.87
C PRO A 81 20.35 8.71 0.86
N PRO A 82 20.89 9.90 1.20
CA PRO A 82 20.63 11.12 0.45
C PRO A 82 21.02 10.96 -1.02
N CYS A 83 20.04 11.14 -1.91
CA CYS A 83 20.27 11.17 -3.35
C CYS A 83 21.40 12.17 -3.69
N PRO A 84 22.36 11.81 -4.54
CA PRO A 84 23.35 12.78 -5.01
C PRO A 84 22.62 13.92 -5.74
N PRO A 85 23.07 15.18 -5.56
CA PRO A 85 22.39 16.32 -6.17
C PRO A 85 22.40 16.20 -7.70
N PRO A 86 21.32 16.64 -8.38
CA PRO A 86 21.26 16.62 -9.83
C PRO A 86 22.32 17.55 -10.44
N PRO A 87 22.84 17.24 -11.65
CA PRO A 87 23.81 18.10 -12.32
C PRO A 87 23.19 19.48 -12.64
N PRO A 88 23.99 20.56 -12.65
CA PRO A 88 23.48 21.90 -12.92
C PRO A 88 22.92 22.00 -14.34
N SER A 89 21.61 22.22 -14.42
CA SER A 89 20.84 22.40 -15.66
C SER A 89 21.20 23.73 -16.32
N ASN A 90 22.16 23.71 -17.25
CA ASN A 90 22.40 24.81 -18.18
C ASN A 90 21.42 24.72 -19.36
N ALA A 91 20.28 25.41 -19.26
CA ALA A 91 19.46 25.78 -20.42
C ALA A 91 18.56 26.98 -20.08
N PRO A 92 18.80 28.19 -20.64
CA PRO A 92 17.85 29.29 -20.54
C PRO A 92 16.77 29.09 -21.61
N PHE A 93 15.70 28.39 -21.26
CA PHE A 93 14.46 28.45 -22.05
C PHE A 93 13.76 29.77 -21.73
N GLY A 94 13.78 30.69 -22.70
CA GLY A 94 12.99 31.90 -22.64
C GLY A 94 11.50 31.59 -22.60
N THR A 95 10.72 32.45 -21.94
CA THR A 95 9.34 32.81 -22.31
C THR A 95 8.87 34.00 -21.46
N LEU A 96 8.48 35.06 -22.18
CA LEU A 96 7.53 36.14 -21.83
C LEU A 96 7.63 36.84 -20.46
N HIS A 97 8.07 38.09 -20.49
CA HIS A 97 7.45 39.14 -19.68
C HIS A 97 6.72 40.12 -20.61
N ARG A 98 5.39 40.08 -20.56
CA ARG A 98 4.48 41.10 -21.09
C ARG A 98 4.23 42.13 -20.00
N ALA A 99 4.72 43.36 -20.16
CA ALA A 99 4.29 44.56 -19.45
C ALA A 99 4.90 45.77 -20.18
N VAL A 100 4.14 46.63 -20.87
CA VAL A 100 3.38 47.80 -20.34
C VAL A 100 4.01 49.09 -20.89
N THR A 101 3.22 49.75 -21.75
CA THR A 101 3.01 51.21 -21.89
C THR A 101 4.04 52.15 -22.55
N THR A 102 3.53 52.82 -23.59
CA THR A 102 3.59 54.28 -23.90
C THR A 102 4.82 54.97 -24.51
N ARG A 103 4.51 55.67 -25.62
CA ARG A 103 5.05 56.95 -26.16
C ARG A 103 6.51 56.90 -26.66
N LYS A 104 6.88 57.49 -27.79
CA LYS A 104 6.44 58.73 -28.44
C LYS A 104 6.79 58.66 -29.93
#